data_AF-A0A6A4LV57-F1
#
_entry.id   AF-A0A6A4LV57-F1
#
_cell.length_a   1.000
_cell.length_b   1.000
_cell.length_c   1.000
_cell.angle_alpha   90.00
_cell.angle_beta   90.00
_cell.angle_gamma   90.00
#
_symmetry.space_group_name_H-M   'P 1'
#
loop_
_entity.id
_entity.type
_entity.pdbx_description
1 polymer ?
#
loop_
_entity_poly.entity_id
_entity_poly.type
_entity_poly.pdbx_seq_one_letter_code
_entity_poly.pdbx_strand_id
1 'polypeptide(L)'
;LRTDYCKDMLLNPRNATETQCSELKINVDPLEPVKLYRGTFCTASCRWWFSTIKDRPCPCKYPMSNWVNVGQAEKGAKDDCEGGGVFVNDGAFRFIITDDLQVMAGSTAACLSLFRKLGIDDGNEVEERTLEFGEQEVMLHFWHTNAHHRGAVSVI
;
A
#
# COMPACT_ATOMS: atom_id res chain seq x y z
N LEU A 1 18.29 -9.67 15.64
CA LEU A 1 17.00 -10.41 15.69
C LEU A 1 16.95 -11.25 16.97
N ARG A 2 16.55 -10.67 18.12
CA ARG A 2 16.78 -11.29 19.45
C ARG A 2 15.54 -11.34 20.36
N THR A 3 14.42 -10.75 19.94
CA THR A 3 13.17 -10.66 20.71
C THR A 3 11.97 -10.90 19.79
N ASP A 4 10.85 -11.35 20.34
CA ASP A 4 9.67 -11.70 19.55
C ASP A 4 9.03 -10.48 18.87
N TYR A 5 8.99 -9.32 19.52
CA TYR A 5 8.50 -8.09 18.90
C TYR A 5 9.37 -7.64 17.70
N CYS A 6 10.68 -7.90 17.71
CA CYS A 6 11.54 -7.59 16.56
C CYS A 6 11.28 -8.55 15.39
N LYS A 7 10.93 -9.82 15.67
CA LYS A 7 10.53 -10.76 14.63
C LYS A 7 9.19 -10.35 14.03
N ASP A 8 8.22 -10.01 14.88
CA ASP A 8 6.90 -9.56 14.44
C ASP A 8 7.00 -8.33 13.52
N MET A 9 7.79 -7.33 13.91
CA MET A 9 8.05 -6.14 13.08
C MET A 9 8.62 -6.45 11.69
N LEU A 10 9.44 -7.51 11.58
CA LEU A 10 10.10 -7.87 10.32
C LEU A 10 9.28 -8.83 9.47
N LEU A 11 8.47 -9.67 10.10
CA LEU A 11 7.57 -10.59 9.41
C LEU A 11 6.27 -9.88 8.96
N ASN A 12 5.87 -8.83 9.67
CA ASN A 12 4.64 -8.07 9.43
C ASN A 12 4.95 -6.56 9.30
N PRO A 13 5.69 -6.13 8.25
CA PRO A 13 5.95 -4.71 8.02
C PRO A 13 4.63 -3.96 7.79
N ARG A 14 4.55 -2.73 8.31
CA ARG A 14 3.38 -1.87 8.15
C ARG A 14 3.56 -0.92 6.97
N ASN A 15 2.50 -0.73 6.20
CA ASN A 15 2.47 0.22 5.11
C ASN A 15 2.38 1.65 5.70
N ALA A 16 3.32 2.53 5.34
CA ALA A 16 3.33 3.91 5.83
C ALA A 16 2.12 4.73 5.32
N THR A 17 1.47 4.27 4.25
CA THR A 17 0.27 4.88 3.66
C THR A 17 -0.98 4.03 3.86
N GLU A 18 -1.00 3.13 4.86
CA GLU A 18 -2.11 2.20 5.14
C GLU A 18 -3.46 2.92 5.26
N THR A 19 -3.51 4.04 5.98
CA THR A 19 -4.73 4.85 6.13
C THR A 19 -5.26 5.32 4.78
N GLN A 20 -4.40 5.90 3.94
CA GLN A 20 -4.81 6.37 2.62
C GLN A 20 -5.18 5.18 1.70
N CYS A 21 -4.43 4.08 1.74
CA CYS A 21 -4.72 2.89 0.93
C CYS A 21 -6.04 2.20 1.32
N SER A 22 -6.48 2.32 2.58
CA SER A 22 -7.75 1.74 3.05
C SER A 22 -8.99 2.37 2.41
N GLU A 23 -8.86 3.57 1.85
CA GLU A 23 -9.92 4.27 1.12
C GLU A 23 -10.02 3.84 -0.35
N LEU A 24 -9.04 3.08 -0.86
CA LEU A 24 -9.08 2.57 -2.23
C LEU A 24 -10.16 1.51 -2.39
N LYS A 25 -10.86 1.54 -3.53
CA LYS A 25 -11.84 0.50 -3.92
C LYS A 25 -11.23 -0.89 -3.96
N ILE A 26 -9.95 -0.98 -4.30
CA ILE A 26 -9.17 -2.22 -4.27
C ILE A 26 -8.16 -2.08 -3.15
N ASN A 27 -8.36 -2.81 -2.05
CA ASN A 27 -7.38 -2.90 -0.98
C ASN A 27 -6.41 -4.04 -1.27
N VAL A 28 -5.19 -3.66 -1.65
CA VAL A 28 -4.11 -4.58 -2.02
C VAL A 28 -3.51 -5.28 -0.78
N ASP A 29 -3.59 -4.64 0.38
CA ASP A 29 -3.13 -5.16 1.66
C ASP A 29 -4.31 -5.19 2.65
N PRO A 30 -5.16 -6.24 2.64
CA PRO A 30 -6.26 -6.41 3.58
C PRO A 30 -5.72 -6.80 4.96
N LEU A 31 -4.92 -5.92 5.55
CA LEU A 31 -4.42 -6.05 6.90
C LEU A 31 -5.48 -5.55 7.88
N GLU A 32 -5.47 -6.12 9.09
CA GLU A 32 -6.24 -5.55 10.17
C GLU A 32 -5.81 -4.09 10.40
N PRO A 33 -6.78 -3.19 10.69
CA PRO A 33 -6.50 -1.77 10.89
C PRO A 33 -5.41 -1.55 11.93
N VAL A 34 -4.63 -0.49 11.75
CA VAL A 34 -3.50 -0.13 12.61
C VAL A 34 -3.92 -0.11 14.08
N LYS A 35 -3.34 -1.01 14.88
CA LYS A 35 -3.49 -1.03 16.33
C LYS A 35 -2.34 -0.25 16.94
N LEU A 36 -2.66 0.78 17.73
CA LEU A 36 -1.68 1.43 18.59
C LEU A 36 -1.71 0.78 19.96
N TYR A 37 -0.54 0.41 20.46
CA TYR A 37 -0.34 -0.16 21.78
C TYR A 37 0.26 0.85 22.74
N ARG A 38 -0.11 0.75 24.02
CA ARG A 38 0.37 1.54 25.14
C ARG A 38 0.71 0.62 26.32
N GLY A 39 1.66 1.06 27.16
CA GLY A 39 1.98 0.36 28.41
C GLY A 39 0.94 0.61 29.51
N THR A 40 0.39 -0.47 30.07
CA THR A 40 -0.61 -0.45 31.16
C THR A 40 -0.03 0.08 32.47
N PHE A 41 1.22 -0.26 32.75
CA PHE A 41 1.91 0.07 34.00
C PHE A 41 2.97 1.15 33.83
N CYS A 42 2.94 1.87 32.70
CA CYS A 42 3.90 2.94 32.50
C CYS A 42 3.57 4.16 33.38
N THR A 43 4.62 4.90 33.74
CA THR A 43 4.51 6.12 34.52
C THR A 43 3.72 7.21 33.78
N ALA A 44 3.21 8.21 34.51
CA ALA A 44 2.49 9.35 33.91
C ALA A 44 3.29 10.08 32.82
N SER A 45 4.63 10.09 32.94
CA SER A 45 5.53 10.67 31.93
C SER A 45 5.46 9.96 30.57
N CYS A 46 4.88 8.76 30.52
CA CYS A 46 4.80 7.94 29.32
C CYS A 46 3.43 7.97 28.64
N ARG A 47 2.55 8.89 29.06
CA ARG A 47 1.20 9.03 28.53
C ARG A 47 1.14 9.23 27.01
N TRP A 48 2.21 9.70 26.38
CA TRP A 48 2.24 9.99 24.93
C TRP A 48 3.04 8.95 24.13
N TRP A 49 3.56 7.90 24.76
CA TRP A 49 4.26 6.83 24.05
C TRP A 49 3.27 5.80 23.53
N PHE A 50 3.31 5.59 22.22
CA PHE A 50 2.57 4.56 21.51
C PHE A 50 3.50 3.77 20.59
N SER A 51 3.10 2.55 20.28
CA SER A 51 3.82 1.65 19.38
C SER A 51 2.81 0.93 18.50
N THR A 52 3.08 0.80 17.22
CA THR A 52 2.30 -0.07 16.31
C THR A 52 2.64 -1.56 16.50
N ILE A 53 3.74 -1.84 17.21
CA ILE A 53 4.23 -3.19 17.49
C ILE A 53 3.86 -3.55 18.93
N LYS A 54 3.16 -4.68 19.09
CA LYS A 54 2.75 -5.22 20.38
C LYS A 54 3.98 -5.61 21.22
N ASP A 55 3.90 -5.38 22.53
CA ASP A 55 4.90 -5.79 23.53
C ASP A 55 6.28 -5.14 23.36
N ARG A 56 6.41 -4.15 22.47
CA ARG A 56 7.60 -3.30 22.40
C ARG A 56 7.82 -2.63 23.77
N PRO A 57 9.05 -2.65 24.33
CA PRO A 57 9.35 -1.93 25.56
C PRO A 57 9.20 -0.41 25.37
N CYS A 58 8.46 0.23 26.27
CA CYS A 58 8.45 1.69 26.41
C CYS A 58 9.82 2.17 26.95
N PRO A 59 10.19 3.46 26.80
CA PRO A 59 11.30 4.05 27.57
C PRO A 59 11.24 3.75 29.08
N CYS A 60 10.03 3.56 29.62
CA CYS A 60 9.74 3.16 30.99
C CYS A 60 10.09 1.69 31.31
N LYS A 61 10.56 0.92 30.33
CA LYS A 61 10.86 -0.53 30.31
C LYS A 61 9.67 -1.48 30.44
N TYR A 62 8.48 -0.99 30.79
CA TYR A 62 7.28 -1.82 30.73
C TYR A 62 6.82 -2.07 29.28
N PRO A 63 6.27 -3.27 28.99
CA PRO A 63 5.79 -3.62 27.66
C PRO A 63 4.53 -2.83 27.29
N MET A 64 4.42 -2.49 26.02
CA MET A 64 3.26 -1.80 25.44
C MET A 64 2.31 -2.83 24.83
N SER A 65 1.38 -3.34 25.64
CA SER A 65 0.51 -4.48 25.29
C SER A 65 -0.97 -4.11 25.16
N ASN A 66 -1.40 -2.99 25.75
CA ASN A 66 -2.78 -2.54 25.70
C ASN A 66 -3.04 -1.75 24.41
N TRP A 67 -3.93 -2.25 23.57
CA TRP A 67 -4.33 -1.56 22.36
C TRP A 67 -5.28 -0.39 22.68
N VAL A 68 -5.23 0.67 21.87
CA VAL A 68 -6.13 1.82 21.96
C VAL A 68 -6.86 2.02 20.63
N ASN A 69 -8.15 2.38 20.69
CA ASN A 69 -8.91 2.80 19.52
C ASN A 69 -8.40 4.17 19.07
N VAL A 70 -7.84 4.25 17.87
CA VAL A 70 -7.36 5.52 17.26
C VAL A 70 -8.45 6.22 16.46
N GLY A 71 -9.70 5.78 16.55
CA GLY A 71 -10.82 6.27 15.72
C GLY A 71 -11.26 7.73 15.96
N GLN A 72 -10.49 8.57 16.67
CA GLN A 72 -10.88 9.96 16.99
C GLN A 72 -9.73 10.98 16.99
N ALA A 73 -8.56 10.68 16.42
CA ALA A 73 -7.49 11.66 16.29
C ALA A 73 -7.51 12.46 14.97
N GLU A 74 -8.32 12.04 13.99
CA GLU A 74 -8.30 12.62 12.64
C GLU A 74 -9.25 13.82 12.44
N LYS A 75 -10.03 14.21 13.47
CA LYS A 75 -10.85 15.44 13.39
C LYS A 75 -10.05 16.74 13.49
N GLY A 76 -8.72 16.69 13.62
CA GLY A 76 -7.88 17.86 13.90
C GLY A 76 -6.75 18.13 12.92
N ALA A 77 -6.32 17.15 12.13
CA ALA A 77 -5.38 17.40 11.05
C ALA A 77 -6.20 17.73 9.82
N LYS A 78 -6.40 19.03 9.57
CA LYS A 78 -6.71 19.45 8.20
C LYS A 78 -5.52 18.97 7.37
N ASP A 79 -5.80 18.12 6.41
CA ASP A 79 -4.86 17.85 5.35
C ASP A 79 -4.71 19.18 4.61
N ASP A 80 -3.65 19.91 4.92
CA ASP A 80 -3.32 21.20 4.32
C ASP A 80 -2.86 21.03 2.86
N CYS A 81 -3.04 19.85 2.27
CA CYS A 81 -2.89 19.61 0.84
C CYS A 81 -4.06 20.24 0.08
N GLU A 82 -4.02 21.58 -0.04
CA GLU A 82 -4.64 22.30 -1.15
C GLU A 82 -4.13 21.69 -2.47
N GLY A 83 -4.90 20.74 -3.00
CA GLY A 83 -4.75 20.22 -4.35
C GLY A 83 -3.72 19.10 -4.52
N GLY A 84 -4.05 17.90 -4.06
CA GLY A 84 -3.42 16.68 -4.58
C GLY A 84 -3.34 15.55 -3.56
N GLY A 85 -4.35 14.70 -3.51
CA GLY A 85 -4.23 13.42 -2.84
C GLY A 85 -3.13 12.57 -3.50
N VAL A 86 -2.59 11.60 -2.75
CA VAL A 86 -1.62 10.61 -3.26
C VAL A 86 -2.22 9.75 -4.39
N PHE A 87 -3.55 9.68 -4.44
CA PHE A 87 -4.30 8.94 -5.45
C PHE A 87 -4.94 9.88 -6.48
N VAL A 88 -5.08 9.36 -7.70
CA VAL A 88 -5.72 10.06 -8.81
C VAL A 88 -7.20 10.28 -8.47
N ASN A 89 -7.63 11.54 -8.48
CA ASN A 89 -9.02 11.93 -8.21
C ASN A 89 -9.99 11.45 -9.32
N ASP A 90 -11.29 11.45 -9.01
CA ASP A 90 -12.47 10.97 -9.77
C ASP A 90 -12.71 11.54 -11.20
N GLY A 91 -11.66 11.98 -11.90
CA GLY A 91 -11.71 12.27 -13.34
C GLY A 91 -11.56 11.00 -14.18
N ALA A 92 -12.05 11.02 -15.42
CA ALA A 92 -11.75 10.02 -16.44
C ALA A 92 -10.27 10.09 -16.87
N PHE A 93 -9.37 9.74 -15.97
CA PHE A 93 -7.94 9.70 -16.21
C PHE A 93 -7.54 8.31 -16.70
N ARG A 94 -7.00 8.27 -17.91
CA ARG A 94 -6.34 7.07 -18.46
C ARG A 94 -4.86 7.16 -18.14
N PHE A 95 -4.24 6.02 -17.90
CA PHE A 95 -2.79 5.91 -17.72
C PHE A 95 -2.26 4.74 -18.54
N ILE A 96 -0.97 4.80 -18.85
CA ILE A 96 -0.21 3.71 -19.46
C ILE A 96 0.78 3.23 -18.40
N ILE A 97 0.83 1.93 -18.18
CA ILE A 97 1.83 1.27 -17.33
C ILE A 97 2.66 0.39 -18.25
N THR A 98 3.98 0.60 -18.24
CA THR A 98 4.94 -0.21 -19.01
C THR A 98 5.46 -1.39 -18.18
N ASP A 99 6.11 -2.35 -18.83
CA ASP A 99 6.69 -3.53 -18.15
C ASP A 99 7.76 -3.18 -17.10
N ASP A 100 8.44 -2.04 -17.26
CA ASP A 100 9.37 -1.47 -16.27
C ASP A 100 8.67 -0.59 -15.22
N LEU A 101 7.34 -0.72 -15.11
CA LEU A 101 6.46 -0.08 -14.12
C LEU A 101 6.44 1.45 -14.17
N GLN A 102 6.82 2.05 -15.31
CA GLN A 102 6.66 3.49 -15.49
C GLN A 102 5.20 3.83 -15.75
N VAL A 103 4.70 4.86 -15.06
CA VAL A 103 3.33 5.36 -15.21
C VAL A 103 3.35 6.63 -16.04
N MET A 104 2.54 6.65 -17.10
CA MET A 104 2.42 7.78 -18.02
C MET A 104 0.95 8.17 -18.22
N ALA A 105 0.71 9.43 -18.60
CA ALA A 105 -0.63 9.87 -18.98
C ALA A 105 -1.13 9.10 -20.21
N GLY A 106 -2.35 8.57 -20.15
CA GLY A 106 -2.99 7.76 -21.18
C GLY A 106 -3.45 8.60 -22.37
N SER A 107 -2.49 8.99 -23.20
CA SER A 107 -2.71 9.76 -24.42
C SER A 107 -2.11 9.04 -25.62
N THR A 108 -2.66 9.25 -26.81
CA THR A 108 -2.13 8.67 -28.06
C THR A 108 -0.68 9.09 -28.30
N ALA A 109 -0.32 10.33 -27.98
CA ALA A 109 1.06 10.82 -28.10
C ALA A 109 2.03 10.07 -27.19
N ALA A 110 1.61 9.74 -25.96
CA ALA A 110 2.39 8.94 -25.03
C ALA A 110 2.58 7.50 -25.55
N CYS A 111 1.53 6.87 -26.09
CA CYS A 111 1.64 5.54 -26.71
C CYS A 111 2.61 5.53 -27.90
N LEU A 112 2.50 6.48 -28.82
CA LEU A 112 3.39 6.57 -29.99
C LEU A 112 4.86 6.81 -29.60
N SER A 113 5.08 7.61 -28.56
CA SER A 113 6.42 7.81 -28.00
C SER A 113 7.00 6.52 -27.43
N LEU A 114 6.19 5.70 -26.76
CA LEU A 114 6.59 4.39 -26.26
C LEU A 114 6.92 3.42 -27.40
N PHE A 115 6.08 3.34 -28.43
CA PHE A 115 6.36 2.50 -29.60
C PHE A 115 7.69 2.84 -30.24
N ARG A 116 7.97 4.13 -30.47
CA ARG A 116 9.25 4.57 -31.01
C ARG A 116 10.43 4.23 -30.09
N LYS A 117 10.28 4.33 -28.77
CA LYS A 117 11.33 3.91 -27.82
C LYS A 117 11.60 2.40 -27.87
N LEU A 118 10.57 1.60 -28.16
CA LEU A 118 10.64 0.16 -28.30
C LEU A 118 11.10 -0.29 -29.70
N GLY A 119 11.35 0.64 -30.63
CA GLY A 119 11.77 0.35 -32.01
C GLY A 119 10.62 -0.12 -32.91
N ILE A 120 9.38 0.16 -32.52
CA ILE A 120 8.18 -0.16 -33.30
C ILE A 120 7.89 1.04 -34.21
N ASP A 121 8.29 0.92 -35.48
CA ASP A 121 8.14 1.98 -36.48
C ASP A 121 6.84 1.85 -37.30
N ASP A 122 6.29 0.63 -37.41
CA ASP A 122 5.02 0.33 -38.06
C ASP A 122 4.06 -0.35 -37.08
N GLY A 123 2.83 0.17 -36.99
CA GLY A 123 1.78 -0.36 -36.12
C GLY A 123 1.21 -1.69 -36.59
N ASN A 124 1.55 -2.17 -37.80
CA ASN A 124 1.09 -3.46 -38.33
C ASN A 124 1.49 -4.67 -37.46
N GLU A 125 2.55 -4.54 -36.66
CA GLU A 125 2.99 -5.59 -35.74
C GLU A 125 2.33 -5.50 -34.35
N VAL A 126 1.48 -4.49 -34.11
CA VAL A 126 0.84 -4.23 -32.82
C VAL A 126 -0.60 -4.71 -32.82
N GLU A 127 -0.94 -5.57 -31.85
CA GLU A 127 -2.31 -6.01 -31.59
C GLU A 127 -2.85 -5.30 -30.34
N GLU A 128 -4.00 -4.63 -30.45
CA GLU A 128 -4.72 -4.11 -29.29
C GLU A 128 -5.61 -5.20 -28.69
N ARG A 129 -5.44 -5.45 -27.39
CA ARG A 129 -6.33 -6.34 -26.63
C ARG A 129 -6.98 -5.58 -25.50
N THR A 130 -8.31 -5.60 -25.48
CA THR A 130 -9.11 -5.03 -24.40
C THR A 130 -9.51 -6.14 -23.43
N LEU A 131 -9.14 -5.97 -22.16
CA LEU A 131 -9.51 -6.86 -21.08
C LEU A 131 -10.33 -6.07 -20.06
N GLU A 132 -11.48 -6.62 -19.67
CA GLU A 132 -12.31 -6.09 -18.61
C GLU A 132 -12.08 -6.91 -17.34
N PHE A 133 -11.74 -6.23 -16.25
CA PHE A 133 -11.50 -6.88 -14.96
C PHE A 133 -12.44 -6.31 -13.91
N GLY A 134 -13.10 -7.20 -13.17
CA GLY A 134 -13.75 -6.84 -11.92
C GLY A 134 -12.76 -6.80 -10.75
N GLU A 135 -13.25 -6.37 -9.60
CA GLU A 135 -12.45 -6.24 -8.37
C GLU A 135 -11.81 -7.57 -7.97
N GLN A 136 -12.56 -8.68 -8.05
CA GLN A 136 -12.05 -10.00 -7.70
C GLN A 136 -10.96 -10.47 -8.67
N GLU A 137 -11.12 -10.25 -9.96
CA GLU A 137 -10.13 -10.65 -10.96
C GLU A 137 -8.82 -9.88 -10.78
N VAL A 138 -8.89 -8.56 -10.54
CA VAL A 138 -7.69 -7.74 -10.27
C VAL A 138 -6.97 -8.24 -9.01
N MET A 139 -7.70 -8.49 -7.92
CA MET A 139 -7.10 -9.03 -6.71
C MET A 139 -6.44 -10.38 -6.96
N LEU A 140 -7.14 -11.33 -7.59
CA LEU A 140 -6.62 -12.66 -7.85
C LEU A 140 -5.35 -12.61 -8.71
N HIS A 141 -5.30 -11.79 -9.75
CA HIS A 141 -4.10 -11.63 -10.56
C HIS A 141 -2.93 -11.06 -9.75
N PHE A 142 -3.19 -10.05 -8.91
CA PHE A 142 -2.16 -9.45 -8.06
C PHE A 142 -1.60 -10.44 -7.02
N TRP A 143 -2.46 -11.22 -6.37
CA TRP A 143 -2.05 -12.23 -5.40
C TRP A 143 -1.27 -13.39 -6.03
N HIS A 144 -1.68 -13.87 -7.20
CA HIS A 144 -0.96 -14.94 -7.91
C HIS A 144 0.44 -14.48 -8.36
N THR A 145 0.57 -13.27 -8.90
CA THR A 145 1.87 -12.73 -9.32
C THR A 145 2.80 -12.40 -8.15
N ASN A 146 2.29 -11.93 -7.01
CA ASN A 146 3.12 -11.73 -5.82
C ASN A 146 3.47 -13.03 -5.08
N ALA A 147 2.61 -14.06 -5.14
CA ALA A 147 2.94 -15.39 -4.63
C ALA A 147 4.15 -16.00 -5.36
N HIS A 148 4.35 -15.67 -6.64
CA HIS A 148 5.53 -16.10 -7.41
C HIS A 148 6.87 -15.57 -6.84
N HIS A 149 6.89 -14.44 -6.14
CA HIS A 149 8.08 -13.93 -5.44
C HIS A 149 8.31 -14.55 -4.05
N ARG A 150 7.35 -15.32 -3.53
CA ARG A 150 7.43 -16.04 -2.26
C ARG A 150 7.16 -17.54 -2.43
N GLY A 151 7.85 -18.17 -3.38
CA GLY A 151 7.99 -19.63 -3.43
C GLY A 151 6.76 -20.41 -3.91
N ALA A 152 6.94 -21.00 -5.10
CA ALA A 152 6.28 -22.21 -5.63
C ALA A 152 4.75 -22.18 -5.86
N VAL A 153 4.35 -22.03 -7.13
CA VAL A 153 3.83 -23.07 -8.07
C VAL A 153 3.06 -22.35 -9.18
N SER A 154 3.14 -22.91 -10.39
CA SER A 154 2.66 -22.39 -11.67
C SER A 154 1.23 -22.84 -12.02
N VAL A 155 0.74 -22.24 -13.12
CA VAL A 155 -0.31 -22.66 -14.08
C VAL A 155 -1.75 -22.33 -13.62
N ILE A 156 -2.64 -21.71 -14.42
CA ILE A 156 -2.82 -21.63 -15.88
C ILE A 156 -3.11 -20.19 -16.32
#